data_AF-A0A534GY27-F1
#
_entry.id   AF-A0A534GY27-F1
#
_cell.length_a   1.000
_cell.length_b   1.000
_cell.length_c   1.000
_cell.angle_alpha   90.00
_cell.angle_beta   90.00
_cell.angle_gamma   90.00
#
_symmetry.space_group_name_H-M   'P 1'
#
loop_
_entity.id
_entity.type
_entity.pdbx_description
1 polymer ?
#
loop_
_entity_poly.entity_id
_entity_poly.type
_entity_poly.pdbx_seq_one_letter_code
_entity_poly.pdbx_strand_id
1 'polypeptide(L)' 'MRHYEIVFLVHPDQSEQVPAMIERYKGMIAAGGGRVHRLEDWGRRQLAYP' A
#
# COMPACT_ATOMS: atom_id res chain seq x y z
N MET A 1 -16.40 11.00 7.95
CA MET A 1 -15.21 10.80 7.08
C MET A 1 -15.60 9.88 5.94
N ARG A 2 -14.93 9.95 4.78
CA ARG A 2 -15.16 9.04 3.64
C ARG A 2 -14.24 7.83 3.77
N HIS A 3 -14.71 6.67 3.35
CA HIS A 3 -13.90 5.46 3.26
C HIS A 3 -13.39 5.29 1.84
N TYR A 4 -12.13 4.87 1.70
CA TYR A 4 -11.48 4.64 0.40
C TYR A 4 -10.78 3.29 0.42
N GLU A 5 -10.75 2.64 -0.74
CA GLU A 5 -9.90 1.50 -1.00
C GLU A 5 -8.82 1.92 -2.00
N ILE A 6 -7.55 1.71 -1.63
CA ILE A 6 -6.40 2.10 -2.44
C ILE A 6 -5.62 0.82 -2.74
N VAL A 7 -5.38 0.57 -4.03
CA VAL A 7 -4.56 -0.53 -4.52
C VAL A 7 -3.47 0.07 -5.40
N PHE A 8 -2.23 -0.34 -5.19
CA PHE A 8 -1.12 0.02 -6.06
C PHE A 8 -0.26 -1.22 -6.31
N LEU A 9 0.33 -1.27 -7.50
CA LEU A 9 1.25 -2.31 -7.93
C LEU A 9 2.65 -1.73 -7.90
N VAL A 10 3.62 -2.52 -7.45
CA VAL A 10 5.02 -2.11 -7.34
C VAL A 10 5.83 -2.94 -8.33
N HIS A 11 6.78 -2.29 -9.01
CA HIS A 11 7.70 -3.00 -9.90
C HIS A 11 8.43 -4.10 -9.11
N PRO A 12 8.59 -5.33 -9.65
CA PRO A 12 9.16 -6.45 -8.91
C PRO A 12 10.55 -6.15 -8.33
N ASP A 13 11.37 -5.36 -9.01
CA ASP A 13 12.71 -4.97 -8.55
C ASP A 13 12.70 -4.09 -7.29
N GLN A 14 11.57 -3.49 -6.94
CA GLN A 14 11.42 -2.64 -5.75
C GLN A 14 10.72 -3.37 -4.59
N SER A 15 10.58 -4.69 -4.65
CA SER A 15 9.84 -5.48 -3.64
C SER A 15 10.36 -5.26 -2.21
N GLU A 16 11.68 -5.13 -2.02
CA GLU A 16 12.29 -4.91 -0.71
C GLU A 16 11.94 -3.54 -0.08
N GLN A 17 11.52 -2.57 -0.90
CA GLN A 17 11.17 -1.22 -0.46
C GLN A 17 9.71 -1.11 0.00
N VAL A 18 8.87 -2.11 -0.31
CA VAL A 18 7.43 -2.10 -0.02
C VAL A 18 7.12 -1.88 1.47
N PRO A 19 7.79 -2.54 2.44
CA PRO A 19 7.50 -2.33 3.86
C PRO A 19 7.75 -0.88 4.31
N ALA A 20 8.86 -0.28 3.90
CA ALA A 20 9.20 1.10 4.26
C ALA A 20 8.21 2.09 3.64
N MET A 21 7.78 1.83 2.41
CA MET A 21 6.80 2.66 1.72
C MET A 21 5.42 2.60 2.40
N ILE A 22 4.98 1.42 2.82
CA ILE A 22 3.74 1.22 3.60
C ILE A 22 3.77 2.06 4.89
N GLU A 23 4.86 1.98 5.65
CA GLU A 23 4.98 2.73 6.91
C GLU A 23 4.94 4.24 6.68
N ARG A 24 5.59 4.73 5.62
CA ARG A 24 5.51 6.14 5.23
C ARG A 24 4.08 6.59 4.93
N TYR A 25 3.32 5.79 4.18
CA TYR A 25 1.93 6.11 3.85
C TYR A 25 1.01 6.10 5.08
N LYS A 26 1.15 5.11 5.96
CA LYS A 26 0.42 5.08 7.23
C LYS A 26 0.69 6.30 8.08
N GLY A 27 1.96 6.71 8.19
CA GLY A 27 2.36 7.90 8.93
C GLY A 27 1.70 9.16 8.40
N MET A 28 1.66 9.35 7.07
CA MET A 28 0.99 10.50 6.46
C MET A 28 -0.53 10.48 6.70
N ILE A 29 -1.19 9.32 6.61
CA ILE A 29 -2.63 9.20 6.87
C ILE A 29 -2.95 9.53 8.34
N ALA A 30 -2.16 8.99 9.27
CA ALA A 30 -2.33 9.22 10.70
C ALA A 30 -2.09 10.70 11.06
N ALA A 31 -1.06 11.34 10.48
CA ALA A 31 -0.77 12.76 10.66
C ALA A 31 -1.91 13.66 10.16
N GLY A 32 -2.62 13.24 9.12
CA GLY A 32 -3.83 13.91 8.62
C GLY A 32 -5.11 13.64 9.43
N GLY A 33 -5.02 12.92 10.55
CA GLY A 33 -6.18 12.53 11.38
C GLY A 33 -7.02 11.40 10.80
N GLY A 34 -6.51 10.70 9.78
CA GLY A 34 -7.15 9.53 9.17
C GLY A 34 -6.86 8.23 9.92
N ARG A 35 -7.65 7.19 9.62
CA ARG A 35 -7.46 5.84 10.17
C ARG A 35 -7.37 4.82 9.05
N VAL A 36 -6.36 3.95 9.13
CA VAL A 36 -6.27 2.76 8.26
C VAL A 36 -7.12 1.65 8.89
N HIS A 37 -8.14 1.20 8.17
CA HIS A 37 -9.03 0.14 8.63
C HIS A 37 -8.52 -1.26 8.27
N ARG A 38 -7.89 -1.39 7.10
CA ARG A 38 -7.41 -2.65 6.56
C ARG A 38 -6.11 -2.40 5.80
N LEU A 39 -5.17 -3.34 5.96
CA LEU A 39 -3.96 -3.41 5.16
C LEU A 39 -3.76 -4.87 4.76
N GLU A 40 -3.56 -5.08 3.45
CA GLU A 40 -3.27 -6.39 2.89
C GLU A 40 -2.07 -6.26 1.95
N ASP A 41 -1.02 -7.05 2.22
CA ASP A 41 0.08 -7.24 1.29
C ASP A 41 -0.16 -8.55 0.53
N TRP A 42 -0.38 -8.45 -0.78
CA TRP A 42 -0.65 -9.60 -1.63
C TRP A 42 0.61 -10.27 -2.17
N GLY A 43 1.79 -9.68 -1.93
CA GLY A 43 3.07 -10.13 -2.45
C GLY A 43 3.14 -10.12 -3.98
N ARG A 44 4.08 -10.89 -4.53
CA ARG A 44 4.22 -11.05 -5.98
C ARG A 44 3.12 -11.95 -6.51
N ARG A 45 2.41 -11.47 -7.54
CA ARG A 45 1.41 -12.23 -8.30
C ARG A 45 1.61 -12.01 -9.78
N GLN A 46 1.32 -13.05 -10.57
CA GLN A 46 1.35 -12.95 -12.01
C GLN A 46 0.18 -12.10 -12.50
N LEU A 47 0.47 -11.09 -13.32
CA LEU A 47 -0.56 -10.30 -13.98
C LEU A 47 -1.20 -11.12 -15.10
N ALA A 48 -2.48 -10.84 -15.39
CA ALA A 48 -3.20 -11.49 -16.48
C ALA A 48 -2.62 -11.13 -17.86
N TYR A 49 -1.95 -9.99 -17.96
CA TYR A 49 -1.31 -9.47 -19.17
C TYR A 49 0.00 -8.76 -18.79
N PRO A 50 0.99 -8.71 -19.71
CA PRO A 50 2.21 -7.92 -19.56
C PRO A 50 1.95 -6.40 -19.52
#